data_AF-A0A4P7VS18-F1
#
_entry.id   AF-A0A4P7VS18-F1
#
_cell.length_a   1.000
_cell.length_b   1.000
_cell.length_c   1.000
_cell.angle_alpha   90.00
_cell.angle_beta   90.00
_cell.angle_gamma   90.00
#
_symmetry.space_group_name_H-M   'P 1'
#
loop_
_entity.id
_entity.type
_entity.pdbx_description
1 polymer ?
#
loop_
_entity_poly.entity_id
_entity_poly.type
_entity_poly.pdbx_seq_one_letter_code
_entity_poly.pdbx_strand_id
1 'polypeptide(L)'
;MAGNLSIDLGKVAISPKGAYSSATTYERLDLVSYNNGAYLSIKDGNTNHAVTDGAWWFCVVSAAEALAAAANANAAKEQALQMANVANTAAGNANTQAAAASAAAAAATTAASEAQTAKEETISATELCQALIDAASQVTSLGLLPSGMTVEYPEELTLGNLAEIFIRAKLQPEYSLPNIMYLSDNNAVSVAPDGRISINHEGVSVIHVIPTGNTQLYKTISIRVKCAGISLVNNRNTAMILSSGNFLLN
;
A
#
# COMPACT_ATOMS: atom_id res chain seq x y z
N MET A 1 95.08 15.05 -91.29
CA MET A 1 94.68 15.29 -89.89
C MET A 1 93.17 15.44 -89.87
N ALA A 2 92.42 14.39 -89.54
CA ALA A 2 90.97 14.50 -89.37
C ALA A 2 90.71 15.18 -88.04
N GLY A 3 90.27 16.45 -88.08
CA GLY A 3 89.88 17.19 -86.89
C GLY A 3 88.66 16.52 -86.27
N ASN A 4 88.74 16.23 -84.98
CA ASN A 4 87.62 15.70 -84.22
C ASN A 4 86.49 16.75 -84.23
N LEU A 5 85.38 16.48 -84.91
CA LEU A 5 84.18 17.33 -84.84
C LEU A 5 83.52 17.10 -83.48
N SER A 6 83.73 18.02 -82.55
CA SER A 6 82.94 18.07 -81.31
C SER A 6 81.64 18.81 -81.60
N ILE A 7 80.52 18.11 -81.52
CA ILE A 7 79.18 18.70 -81.60
C ILE A 7 78.78 19.05 -80.16
N ASP A 8 78.55 20.33 -79.88
CA ASP A 8 77.94 20.76 -78.62
C ASP A 8 76.46 20.36 -78.63
N LEU A 9 76.11 19.44 -77.74
CA LEU A 9 74.73 18.95 -77.56
C LEU A 9 73.97 19.76 -76.50
N GLY A 10 74.60 20.79 -75.93
CA GLY A 10 74.10 21.52 -74.79
C GLY A 10 73.97 20.63 -73.55
N LYS A 11 73.11 21.04 -72.62
CA LYS A 11 72.84 20.26 -71.41
C LYS A 11 71.98 19.04 -71.75
N VAL A 12 72.56 17.85 -71.58
CA VAL A 12 71.92 16.56 -71.90
C VAL A 12 71.49 15.75 -70.67
N ALA A 13 71.78 16.24 -69.46
CA ALA A 13 71.48 15.55 -68.20
C ALA A 13 70.61 16.39 -67.26
N ILE A 14 69.76 15.72 -66.49
CA ILE A 14 68.97 16.34 -65.42
C ILE A 14 69.91 16.87 -64.34
N SER A 15 69.67 18.11 -63.90
CA SER A 15 70.45 18.78 -62.85
C SER A 15 69.56 19.18 -61.68
N PRO A 16 69.64 18.51 -60.52
CA PRO A 16 68.88 18.88 -59.33
C PRO A 16 69.28 20.26 -58.80
N LYS A 17 68.29 21.10 -58.47
CA LYS A 17 68.48 22.46 -57.92
C LYS A 17 67.88 22.65 -56.53
N GLY A 18 67.26 21.60 -55.95
CA GLY A 18 66.60 21.68 -54.65
C GLY A 18 65.19 22.27 -54.75
N ALA A 19 64.76 23.00 -53.72
CA ALA A 19 63.41 23.58 -53.70
C ALA A 19 63.26 24.71 -54.74
N TYR A 20 62.09 24.78 -55.38
CA TYR A 20 61.74 25.88 -56.28
C TYR A 20 61.79 27.24 -55.55
N SER A 21 62.32 28.25 -56.22
CA SER A 21 62.36 29.65 -55.80
C SER A 21 62.06 30.55 -56.99
N SER A 22 61.16 31.51 -56.83
CA SER A 22 60.81 32.47 -57.89
C SER A 22 61.94 33.43 -58.26
N ALA A 23 62.92 33.60 -57.36
CA ALA A 23 64.08 34.48 -57.58
C ALA A 23 65.23 33.81 -58.34
N THR A 24 65.16 32.49 -58.57
CA THR A 24 66.21 31.72 -59.25
C THR A 24 65.88 31.60 -60.74
N THR A 25 66.87 31.80 -61.59
CA THR A 25 66.79 31.45 -63.02
C THR A 25 67.20 29.99 -63.21
N TYR A 26 66.32 29.22 -63.83
CA TYR A 26 66.52 27.81 -64.12
C TYR A 26 66.78 27.59 -65.62
N GLU A 27 67.69 26.67 -65.92
CA GLU A 27 67.97 26.25 -67.29
C GLU A 27 67.21 24.98 -67.64
N ARG A 28 67.10 24.66 -68.93
CA ARG A 28 66.49 23.41 -69.40
C ARG A 28 67.12 22.22 -68.68
N LEU A 29 66.29 21.24 -68.31
CA LEU A 29 66.65 20.05 -67.51
C LEU A 29 67.04 20.34 -66.05
N ASP A 30 66.84 21.55 -65.52
CA ASP A 30 66.89 21.76 -64.07
C ASP A 30 65.67 21.17 -63.37
N LEU A 31 65.91 20.36 -62.34
CA LEU A 31 64.88 19.70 -61.54
C LEU A 31 64.74 20.39 -60.19
N VAL A 32 63.51 20.77 -59.84
CA VAL A 32 63.17 21.37 -58.55
C VAL A 32 62.11 20.56 -57.82
N SER A 33 62.11 20.63 -56.48
CA SER A 33 61.01 20.15 -55.65
C SER A 33 60.09 21.29 -55.26
N TYR A 34 58.78 21.04 -55.28
CA TYR A 34 57.77 21.98 -54.81
C TYR A 34 56.51 21.25 -54.39
N ASN A 35 55.96 21.57 -53.21
CA ASN A 35 54.69 21.06 -52.71
C ASN A 35 54.51 19.53 -52.90
N ASN A 36 55.47 18.73 -52.42
CA ASN A 36 55.48 17.26 -52.53
C ASN A 36 55.46 16.72 -53.98
N GLY A 37 55.94 17.51 -54.93
CA GLY A 37 56.18 17.10 -56.31
C GLY A 37 57.58 17.50 -56.79
N ALA A 38 57.93 16.99 -57.97
CA ALA A 38 59.16 17.35 -58.66
C ALA A 38 58.84 17.83 -60.08
N TYR A 39 59.52 18.91 -60.49
CA TYR A 39 59.23 19.63 -61.72
C TYR A 39 60.53 19.90 -62.48
N LEU A 40 60.51 19.70 -63.80
CA LEU A 40 61.65 19.89 -64.68
C LEU A 40 61.44 21.15 -65.52
N SER A 41 62.43 22.05 -65.57
CA SER A 41 62.38 23.20 -66.46
C SER A 41 62.51 22.76 -67.93
N ILE A 42 61.60 23.21 -68.78
CA ILE A 42 61.52 22.86 -70.20
C ILE A 42 62.43 23.76 -71.05
N LYS A 43 62.75 24.96 -70.56
CA LYS A 43 63.46 26.02 -71.30
C LYS A 43 64.52 26.70 -70.44
N ASP A 44 65.49 27.28 -71.14
CA ASP A 44 66.50 28.15 -70.58
C ASP A 44 65.89 29.50 -70.15
N GLY A 45 66.50 30.17 -69.16
CA GLY A 45 66.02 31.46 -68.66
C GLY A 45 64.69 31.44 -67.87
N ASN A 46 64.26 30.28 -67.36
CA ASN A 46 63.02 30.14 -66.62
C ASN A 46 63.13 30.83 -65.23
N THR A 47 62.56 32.03 -65.11
CA THR A 47 62.63 32.86 -63.90
C THR A 47 61.23 33.29 -63.51
N ASN A 48 60.88 33.21 -62.22
CA ASN A 48 59.60 33.69 -61.69
C ASN A 48 58.32 33.06 -62.31
N HIS A 49 58.43 31.95 -63.04
CA HIS A 49 57.26 31.19 -63.52
C HIS A 49 56.88 30.13 -62.49
N ALA A 50 55.60 30.12 -62.08
CA ALA A 50 55.07 29.13 -61.17
C ALA A 50 55.25 27.70 -61.73
N VAL A 51 55.55 26.73 -60.88
CA VAL A 51 55.74 25.32 -61.30
C VAL A 51 54.48 24.68 -61.92
N THR A 52 53.32 25.32 -61.76
CA THR A 52 52.06 24.93 -62.39
C THR A 52 51.92 25.42 -63.84
N ASP A 53 52.82 26.29 -64.31
CA ASP A 53 52.85 26.77 -65.69
C ASP A 53 53.49 25.72 -66.60
N GLY A 54 52.65 24.91 -67.25
CA GLY A 54 53.05 23.83 -68.15
C GLY A 54 53.85 24.27 -69.38
N ALA A 55 53.91 25.58 -69.69
CA ALA A 55 54.74 26.10 -70.78
C ALA A 55 56.23 26.21 -70.41
N TRP A 56 56.54 26.18 -69.10
CA TRP A 56 57.89 26.33 -68.54
C TRP A 56 58.32 25.12 -67.71
N TRP A 57 57.36 24.40 -67.12
CA TRP A 57 57.60 23.28 -66.21
C TRP A 57 56.90 22.01 -66.67
N PHE A 58 57.62 20.90 -66.62
CA PHE A 58 57.07 19.57 -66.76
C PHE A 58 56.97 18.93 -65.38
N CYS A 59 55.76 18.59 -64.93
CA CYS A 59 55.56 17.85 -63.68
C CYS A 59 56.05 16.40 -63.85
N VAL A 60 57.13 16.05 -63.18
CA VAL A 60 57.71 14.70 -63.20
C VAL A 60 56.90 13.77 -62.29
N VAL A 61 56.53 14.26 -61.10
CA VAL A 61 55.72 13.53 -60.13
C VAL A 61 55.03 14.51 -59.19
N SER A 62 53.82 14.19 -58.74
CA SER A 62 53.09 14.94 -57.71
C SER A 62 52.37 13.97 -56.77
N ALA A 63 52.48 14.22 -55.46
CA ALA A 63 51.75 13.47 -54.45
C ALA A 63 50.32 13.99 -54.19
N ALA A 64 49.85 14.99 -54.95
CA ALA A 64 48.59 15.69 -54.67
C ALA A 64 47.37 14.75 -54.58
N GLU A 65 47.23 13.83 -55.52
CA GLU A 65 46.12 12.86 -55.54
C GLU A 65 46.19 11.88 -54.36
N ALA A 66 47.40 11.40 -54.03
CA ALA A 66 47.61 10.50 -52.91
C ALA A 66 47.31 11.17 -51.56
N LEU A 67 47.69 12.44 -51.40
CA LEU A 67 47.40 13.23 -50.19
C LEU A 67 45.90 13.53 -50.05
N ALA A 68 45.22 13.86 -51.16
CA ALA A 68 43.77 14.04 -51.15
C ALA A 68 43.03 12.75 -50.79
N ALA A 69 43.45 11.61 -51.35
CA ALA A 69 42.88 10.31 -51.01
C ALA A 69 43.11 9.95 -49.53
N ALA A 70 44.31 10.21 -48.99
CA ALA A 70 44.60 9.98 -47.57
C ALA A 70 43.75 10.87 -46.64
N ALA A 71 43.57 12.15 -47.00
CA ALA A 71 42.69 13.06 -46.25
C ALA A 71 41.24 12.57 -46.25
N ASN A 72 40.72 12.15 -47.40
CA ASN A 72 39.37 11.60 -47.53
C ASN A 72 39.20 10.30 -46.73
N ALA A 73 40.19 9.41 -46.76
CA ALA A 73 40.16 8.17 -45.97
C ALA A 73 40.15 8.45 -44.46
N ASN A 74 40.93 9.44 -43.99
CA ASN A 74 40.93 9.85 -42.59
C ASN A 74 39.59 10.47 -42.18
N ALA A 75 38.97 11.30 -43.03
CA ALA A 75 37.65 11.86 -42.77
C ALA A 75 36.57 10.77 -42.69
N ALA A 76 36.60 9.79 -43.61
CA ALA A 76 35.68 8.65 -43.60
C ALA A 76 35.86 7.78 -42.35
N LYS A 77 37.11 7.55 -41.92
CA LYS A 77 37.42 6.85 -40.67
C LYS A 77 36.82 7.55 -39.46
N GLU A 78 37.00 8.86 -39.36
CA GLU A 78 36.48 9.65 -38.24
C GLU A 78 34.94 9.61 -38.21
N GLN A 79 34.29 9.76 -39.37
CA GLN A 79 32.84 9.61 -39.49
C GLN A 79 32.35 8.23 -39.05
N ALA A 80 33.05 7.16 -39.46
CA ALA A 80 32.71 5.79 -39.06
C ALA A 80 32.84 5.59 -37.53
N LEU A 81 33.87 6.15 -36.91
CA LEU A 81 34.04 6.12 -35.45
C LEU A 81 32.91 6.85 -34.72
N GLN A 82 32.51 8.03 -35.22
CA GLN A 82 31.38 8.78 -34.66
C GLN A 82 30.08 7.98 -34.76
N MET A 83 29.80 7.37 -35.92
CA MET A 83 28.63 6.52 -36.12
C MET A 83 28.64 5.30 -35.20
N ALA A 84 29.80 4.65 -35.02
CA ALA A 84 29.95 3.52 -34.10
C ALA A 84 29.68 3.93 -32.64
N ASN A 85 30.17 5.10 -32.22
CA ASN A 85 29.90 5.63 -30.89
C ASN A 85 28.41 5.93 -30.68
N VAL A 86 27.75 6.56 -31.65
CA VAL A 86 26.30 6.82 -31.60
C VAL A 86 25.52 5.51 -31.52
N ALA A 87 25.89 4.50 -32.32
CA ALA A 87 25.25 3.18 -32.27
C ALA A 87 25.46 2.50 -30.90
N ASN A 88 26.65 2.60 -30.33
CA ASN A 88 26.94 2.04 -29.00
C ASN A 88 26.15 2.76 -27.90
N THR A 89 26.03 4.09 -27.95
CA THR A 89 25.17 4.86 -27.04
C THR A 89 23.70 4.46 -27.19
N ALA A 90 23.21 4.32 -28.42
CA ALA A 90 21.83 3.90 -28.67
C ALA A 90 21.55 2.49 -28.13
N ALA A 91 22.49 1.55 -28.31
CA ALA A 91 22.40 0.20 -27.74
C ALA A 91 22.40 0.23 -26.20
N GLY A 92 23.25 1.05 -25.57
CA GLY A 92 23.24 1.27 -24.13
C GLY A 92 21.89 1.77 -23.62
N ASN A 93 21.34 2.79 -24.27
CA ASN A 93 20.02 3.35 -23.91
C ASN A 93 18.89 2.33 -24.06
N ALA A 94 18.95 1.49 -25.12
CA ALA A 94 17.98 0.41 -25.32
C ALA A 94 18.06 -0.64 -24.20
N ASN A 95 19.27 -1.03 -23.78
CA ASN A 95 19.47 -1.95 -22.67
C ASN A 95 18.94 -1.38 -21.34
N THR A 96 19.19 -0.10 -21.06
CA THR A 96 18.65 0.57 -19.86
C THR A 96 17.11 0.59 -19.88
N GLN A 97 16.48 0.88 -21.01
CA GLN A 97 15.02 0.83 -21.14
C GLN A 97 14.48 -0.59 -20.96
N ALA A 98 15.14 -1.61 -21.52
CA ALA A 98 14.73 -3.01 -21.36
C ALA A 98 14.81 -3.45 -19.90
N ALA A 99 15.86 -3.05 -19.17
CA ALA A 99 15.99 -3.32 -17.75
C ALA A 99 14.87 -2.63 -16.93
N ALA A 100 14.57 -1.36 -17.23
CA ALA A 100 13.49 -0.62 -16.57
C ALA A 100 12.11 -1.27 -16.82
N ALA A 101 11.83 -1.69 -18.05
CA ALA A 101 10.61 -2.40 -18.40
C ALA A 101 10.49 -3.73 -17.65
N SER A 102 11.59 -4.47 -17.52
CA SER A 102 11.63 -5.74 -16.79
C SER A 102 11.37 -5.54 -15.28
N ALA A 103 11.93 -4.49 -14.68
CA ALA A 103 11.66 -4.13 -13.30
C ALA A 103 10.20 -3.73 -13.07
N ALA A 104 9.61 -2.96 -13.99
CA ALA A 104 8.20 -2.59 -13.93
C ALA A 104 7.27 -3.81 -14.03
N ALA A 105 7.59 -4.78 -14.90
CA ALA A 105 6.82 -6.02 -15.03
C ALA A 105 6.90 -6.87 -13.74
N ALA A 106 8.07 -6.96 -13.11
CA ALA A 106 8.24 -7.65 -11.83
C ALA A 106 7.39 -6.98 -10.72
N ALA A 107 7.45 -5.65 -10.61
CA ALA A 107 6.65 -4.91 -9.63
C ALA A 107 5.14 -5.10 -9.84
N ALA A 108 4.67 -5.11 -11.10
CA ALA A 108 3.27 -5.39 -11.41
C ALA A 108 2.85 -6.81 -11.01
N THR A 109 3.73 -7.79 -11.19
CA THR A 109 3.49 -9.20 -10.77
C THR A 109 3.40 -9.34 -9.25
N THR A 110 4.25 -8.62 -8.51
CA THR A 110 4.19 -8.56 -7.04
C THR A 110 2.87 -7.95 -6.58
N ALA A 111 2.49 -6.78 -7.11
CA ALA A 111 1.23 -6.12 -6.76
C ALA A 111 -0.01 -7.00 -7.07
N ALA A 112 0.03 -7.74 -8.18
CA ALA A 112 -1.06 -8.69 -8.52
C ALA A 112 -1.16 -9.83 -7.50
N SER A 113 -0.02 -10.37 -7.04
CA SER A 113 0.02 -11.41 -6.02
C SER A 113 -0.51 -10.91 -4.68
N GLU A 114 -0.10 -9.71 -4.25
CA GLU A 114 -0.58 -9.09 -3.00
C GLU A 114 -2.10 -8.85 -3.03
N ALA A 115 -2.64 -8.40 -4.17
CA ALA A 115 -4.07 -8.22 -4.34
C ALA A 115 -4.85 -9.54 -4.28
N GLN A 116 -4.28 -10.62 -4.81
CA GLN A 116 -4.86 -11.96 -4.74
C GLN A 116 -4.90 -12.46 -3.28
N THR A 117 -3.81 -12.29 -2.52
CA THR A 117 -3.78 -12.63 -1.08
C THR A 117 -4.82 -11.83 -0.29
N ALA A 118 -4.89 -10.51 -0.49
CA ALA A 118 -5.89 -9.68 0.19
C ALA A 118 -7.34 -10.09 -0.15
N LYS A 119 -7.58 -10.53 -1.39
CA LYS A 119 -8.89 -11.06 -1.80
C LYS A 119 -9.23 -12.36 -1.07
N GLU A 120 -8.28 -13.28 -0.95
CA GLU A 120 -8.46 -14.56 -0.24
C GLU A 120 -8.73 -14.34 1.25
N GLU A 121 -7.99 -13.44 1.90
CA GLU A 121 -8.24 -13.05 3.29
C GLU A 121 -9.64 -12.44 3.48
N THR A 122 -10.08 -11.60 2.54
CA THR A 122 -11.42 -11.00 2.57
C THR A 122 -12.52 -12.05 2.42
N ILE A 123 -12.33 -13.03 1.54
CA ILE A 123 -13.27 -14.15 1.37
C ILE A 123 -13.37 -14.95 2.67
N SER A 124 -12.23 -15.32 3.27
CA SER A 124 -12.21 -16.07 4.54
C SER A 124 -12.88 -15.30 5.68
N ALA A 125 -12.62 -13.99 5.80
CA ALA A 125 -13.28 -13.15 6.80
C ALA A 125 -14.81 -13.11 6.58
N THR A 126 -15.26 -13.04 5.33
CA THR A 126 -16.69 -13.04 4.99
C THR A 126 -17.36 -14.36 5.35
N GLU A 127 -16.71 -15.49 5.06
CA GLU A 127 -17.20 -16.83 5.43
C GLU A 127 -17.32 -17.00 6.94
N LEU A 128 -16.33 -16.54 7.72
CA LEU A 128 -16.39 -16.54 9.18
C LEU A 128 -17.55 -15.69 9.72
N CYS A 129 -17.77 -14.51 9.16
CA CYS A 129 -18.91 -13.66 9.53
C CYS A 129 -20.25 -14.34 9.23
N GLN A 130 -20.39 -14.99 8.07
CA GLN A 130 -21.62 -15.70 7.73
C GLN A 130 -21.87 -16.89 8.67
N ALA A 131 -20.83 -17.69 8.94
CA ALA A 131 -20.93 -18.79 9.89
C ALA A 131 -21.35 -18.33 11.30
N LEU A 132 -20.86 -17.17 11.75
CA LEU A 132 -21.24 -16.57 13.03
C LEU A 132 -22.72 -16.14 13.03
N ILE A 133 -23.20 -15.52 11.95
CA ILE A 133 -24.61 -15.11 11.81
C ILE A 133 -25.52 -16.34 11.82
N ASP A 134 -25.14 -17.41 11.11
CA ASP A 134 -25.90 -18.65 11.05
C ASP A 134 -25.94 -19.34 12.43
N ALA A 135 -24.83 -19.35 13.17
CA ALA A 135 -24.78 -19.86 14.53
C ALA A 135 -25.65 -19.04 15.50
N ALA A 136 -25.60 -17.71 15.42
CA ALA A 136 -26.45 -16.83 16.23
C ALA A 136 -27.94 -17.02 15.91
N SER A 137 -28.28 -17.16 14.62
CA SER A 137 -29.65 -17.40 14.17
C SER A 137 -30.19 -18.74 14.69
N GLN A 138 -29.37 -19.79 14.72
CA GLN A 138 -29.75 -21.08 15.32
C GLN A 138 -30.11 -20.93 16.80
N VAL A 139 -29.36 -20.15 17.59
CA VAL A 139 -29.71 -19.89 19.00
C VAL A 139 -31.06 -19.20 19.14
N THR A 140 -31.36 -18.22 18.27
CA THR A 140 -32.68 -17.57 18.27
C THR A 140 -33.82 -18.52 17.87
N SER A 141 -33.55 -19.45 16.94
CA SER A 141 -34.55 -20.44 16.48
C SER A 141 -34.93 -21.48 17.53
N LEU A 142 -34.07 -21.71 18.54
CA LEU A 142 -34.36 -22.60 19.67
C LEU A 142 -35.45 -22.04 20.61
N GLY A 143 -35.88 -20.78 20.44
CA GLY A 143 -36.98 -20.21 21.23
C GLY A 143 -36.66 -20.10 22.73
N LEU A 144 -35.37 -19.99 23.08
CA LEU A 144 -34.91 -19.90 24.48
C LEU A 144 -35.25 -18.56 25.14
N LEU A 145 -35.65 -17.56 24.35
CA LEU A 145 -36.11 -16.28 24.86
C LEU A 145 -37.56 -16.39 25.34
N PRO A 146 -37.88 -15.91 26.56
CA PRO A 146 -39.24 -15.96 27.07
C PRO A 146 -40.16 -15.04 26.26
N SER A 147 -41.38 -15.52 26.03
CA SER A 147 -42.47 -14.83 25.31
C SER A 147 -43.64 -14.44 26.23
N GLY A 148 -43.73 -15.05 27.41
CA GLY A 148 -44.70 -14.70 28.45
C GLY A 148 -44.12 -14.88 29.85
N MET A 149 -44.75 -14.24 30.83
CA MET A 149 -44.39 -14.38 32.25
C MET A 149 -45.65 -14.36 33.13
N THR A 150 -45.75 -15.32 34.05
CA THR A 150 -46.71 -15.30 35.16
C THR A 150 -45.99 -14.96 36.45
N VAL A 151 -46.65 -14.23 37.36
CA VAL A 151 -46.09 -13.82 38.65
C VAL A 151 -47.15 -14.04 39.71
N GLU A 152 -46.81 -14.85 40.70
CA GLU A 152 -47.62 -15.13 41.88
C GLU A 152 -46.98 -14.46 43.10
N TYR A 153 -47.76 -13.71 43.87
CA TYR A 153 -47.28 -12.97 45.03
C TYR A 153 -48.44 -12.68 46.01
N PRO A 154 -48.13 -12.46 47.30
CA PRO A 154 -49.12 -11.98 48.27
C PRO A 154 -49.41 -10.49 48.06
N GLU A 155 -50.67 -10.10 47.88
CA GLU A 155 -51.05 -8.68 47.77
C GLU A 155 -50.94 -7.95 49.12
N GLU A 156 -51.24 -8.65 50.22
CA GLU A 156 -51.23 -8.10 51.57
C GLU A 156 -50.39 -8.96 52.52
N LEU A 157 -49.59 -8.29 53.35
CA LEU A 157 -48.76 -8.86 54.39
C LEU A 157 -49.02 -8.15 55.71
N THR A 158 -48.70 -8.82 56.81
CA THR A 158 -48.85 -8.28 58.16
C THR A 158 -47.48 -8.06 58.79
N LEU A 159 -47.27 -6.89 59.39
CA LEU A 159 -46.05 -6.57 60.12
C LEU A 159 -45.83 -7.57 61.27
N GLY A 160 -44.63 -8.15 61.37
CA GLY A 160 -44.30 -9.19 62.35
C GLY A 160 -44.63 -10.62 61.91
N ASN A 161 -45.10 -10.84 60.67
CA ASN A 161 -45.20 -12.19 60.12
C ASN A 161 -43.80 -12.80 59.92
N LEU A 162 -43.55 -13.94 60.56
CA LEU A 162 -42.27 -14.64 60.53
C LEU A 162 -42.19 -15.74 59.45
N ALA A 163 -43.27 -15.96 58.69
CA ALA A 163 -43.27 -16.95 57.62
C ALA A 163 -42.36 -16.52 56.46
N GLU A 164 -41.65 -17.47 55.86
CA GLU A 164 -40.88 -17.22 54.64
C GLU A 164 -41.82 -17.15 53.44
N ILE A 165 -41.86 -15.99 52.79
CA ILE A 165 -42.77 -15.73 51.67
C ILE A 165 -41.95 -15.28 50.46
N PHE A 166 -42.38 -15.71 49.28
CA PHE A 166 -41.66 -15.53 48.02
C PHE A 166 -42.58 -14.96 46.95
N ILE A 167 -42.00 -14.17 46.06
CA ILE A 167 -42.57 -13.87 44.75
C ILE A 167 -42.14 -15.01 43.81
N ARG A 168 -43.11 -15.64 43.14
CA ARG A 168 -42.83 -16.74 42.20
C ARG A 168 -43.16 -16.28 40.79
N ALA A 169 -42.14 -16.12 39.97
CA ALA A 169 -42.30 -15.83 38.56
C ALA A 169 -41.96 -17.06 37.70
N LYS A 170 -42.77 -17.34 36.69
CA LYS A 170 -42.55 -18.42 35.72
C LYS A 170 -42.55 -17.85 34.31
N LEU A 171 -41.53 -18.20 33.54
CA LEU A 171 -41.40 -17.81 32.15
C LEU A 171 -42.00 -18.85 31.22
N GLN A 172 -42.61 -18.35 30.15
CA GLN A 172 -43.23 -19.18 29.12
C GLN A 172 -42.51 -18.98 27.79
N PRO A 173 -42.24 -20.08 27.06
CA PRO A 173 -42.46 -21.49 27.43
C PRO A 173 -41.47 -21.98 28.52
N GLU A 174 -41.74 -23.12 29.17
CA GLU A 174 -40.95 -23.63 30.33
C GLU A 174 -39.47 -23.91 29.99
N TYR A 175 -39.16 -24.16 28.72
CA TYR A 175 -37.78 -24.37 28.25
C TYR A 175 -37.02 -23.07 27.98
N SER A 176 -37.64 -21.91 28.22
CA SER A 176 -36.95 -20.61 28.18
C SER A 176 -35.96 -20.47 29.32
N LEU A 177 -34.93 -19.64 29.13
CA LEU A 177 -33.93 -19.39 30.17
C LEU A 177 -34.59 -18.74 31.39
N PRO A 178 -34.54 -19.35 32.60
CA PRO A 178 -35.38 -18.99 33.74
C PRO A 178 -34.92 -17.75 34.51
N ASN A 179 -33.98 -16.98 33.98
CA ASN A 179 -33.32 -15.90 34.71
C ASN A 179 -34.28 -14.70 34.91
N ILE A 180 -34.62 -14.43 36.17
CA ILE A 180 -35.52 -13.34 36.60
C ILE A 180 -34.81 -12.48 37.65
N MET A 181 -35.00 -11.17 37.55
CA MET A 181 -34.51 -10.18 38.49
C MET A 181 -35.68 -9.49 39.20
N TYR A 182 -35.55 -9.30 40.51
CA TYR A 182 -36.52 -8.59 41.34
C TYR A 182 -35.92 -7.27 41.80
N LEU A 183 -36.59 -6.14 41.52
CA LEU A 183 -36.20 -4.81 41.99
C LEU A 183 -37.30 -4.22 42.85
N SER A 184 -37.07 -4.13 44.16
CA SER A 184 -37.97 -3.47 45.11
C SER A 184 -37.53 -2.04 45.41
N ASP A 185 -38.49 -1.19 45.76
CA ASP A 185 -38.24 0.14 46.32
C ASP A 185 -37.67 0.11 47.76
N ASN A 186 -37.60 -1.07 48.38
CA ASN A 186 -37.12 -1.30 49.75
C ASN A 186 -37.83 -0.47 50.83
N ASN A 187 -39.04 0.02 50.53
CA ASN A 187 -39.88 0.75 51.46
C ASN A 187 -40.50 -0.23 52.49
N ALA A 188 -41.74 -0.66 52.29
CA ALA A 188 -42.42 -1.60 53.17
C ALA A 188 -41.84 -3.03 53.12
N VAL A 189 -41.36 -3.48 51.95
CA VAL A 189 -40.70 -4.78 51.78
C VAL A 189 -39.40 -4.67 50.99
N SER A 190 -38.45 -5.55 51.27
CA SER A 190 -37.28 -5.81 50.43
C SER A 190 -37.35 -7.22 49.84
N VAL A 191 -36.78 -7.41 48.66
CA VAL A 191 -36.80 -8.69 47.95
C VAL A 191 -35.37 -9.16 47.64
N ALA A 192 -35.05 -10.39 48.02
CA ALA A 192 -33.77 -11.02 47.70
C ALA A 192 -33.74 -11.55 46.25
N PRO A 193 -32.56 -11.84 45.67
CA PRO A 193 -32.45 -12.32 44.29
C PRO A 193 -33.22 -13.62 43.98
N ASP A 194 -33.50 -14.45 44.98
CA ASP A 194 -34.31 -15.67 44.88
C ASP A 194 -35.83 -15.42 44.95
N GLY A 195 -36.24 -14.15 45.06
CA GLY A 195 -37.64 -13.73 45.19
C GLY A 195 -38.17 -13.73 46.62
N ARG A 196 -37.34 -14.02 47.63
CA ARG A 196 -37.76 -14.00 49.04
C ARG A 196 -38.08 -12.59 49.50
N ILE A 197 -39.23 -12.42 50.15
CA ILE A 197 -39.70 -11.15 50.71
C ILE A 197 -39.25 -11.02 52.16
N SER A 198 -38.73 -9.86 52.53
CA SER A 198 -38.50 -9.43 53.92
C SER A 198 -39.34 -8.19 54.22
N ILE A 199 -40.06 -8.22 55.34
CA ILE A 199 -40.96 -7.12 55.76
C ILE A 199 -40.15 -6.13 56.62
N ASN A 200 -40.12 -4.86 56.22
CA ASN A 200 -39.37 -3.81 56.92
C ASN A 200 -40.28 -2.94 57.80
N HIS A 201 -41.35 -2.38 57.22
CA HIS A 201 -42.30 -1.51 57.92
C HIS A 201 -43.69 -1.52 57.29
N GLU A 202 -44.68 -0.91 57.95
CA GLU A 202 -46.03 -0.73 57.41
C GLU A 202 -46.03 0.23 56.21
N GLY A 203 -46.77 -0.10 55.15
CA GLY A 203 -46.82 0.71 53.93
C GLY A 203 -47.08 -0.10 52.67
N VAL A 204 -46.85 0.50 51.51
CA VAL A 204 -46.91 -0.18 50.21
C VAL A 204 -45.54 -0.09 49.55
N SER A 205 -45.09 -1.22 49.01
CA SER A 205 -43.88 -1.33 48.22
C SER A 205 -44.19 -1.77 46.81
N VAL A 206 -43.51 -1.17 45.84
CA VAL A 206 -43.55 -1.55 44.43
C VAL A 206 -42.34 -2.42 44.11
N ILE A 207 -42.59 -3.51 43.39
CA ILE A 207 -41.55 -4.45 42.95
C ILE A 207 -41.68 -4.67 41.45
N HIS A 208 -40.57 -4.55 40.72
CA HIS A 208 -40.47 -4.94 39.33
C HIS A 208 -39.88 -6.34 39.21
N VAL A 209 -40.60 -7.22 38.54
CA VAL A 209 -40.18 -8.58 38.21
C VAL A 209 -39.78 -8.61 36.74
N ILE A 210 -38.50 -8.83 36.45
CA ILE A 210 -37.90 -8.59 35.13
C ILE A 210 -37.18 -9.85 34.63
N PRO A 211 -37.63 -10.50 33.56
CA PRO A 211 -36.88 -11.57 32.93
C PRO A 211 -35.69 -11.02 32.14
N THR A 212 -34.50 -11.59 32.33
CA THR A 212 -33.27 -11.07 31.71
C THR A 212 -33.15 -11.41 30.23
N GLY A 213 -33.82 -12.48 29.78
CA GLY A 213 -33.88 -12.84 28.36
C GLY A 213 -34.82 -11.94 27.54
N ASN A 214 -35.77 -11.24 28.17
CA ASN A 214 -36.67 -10.32 27.48
C ASN A 214 -37.28 -9.30 28.47
N THR A 215 -36.57 -8.20 28.71
CA THR A 215 -36.95 -7.21 29.72
C THR A 215 -38.29 -6.54 29.45
N GLN A 216 -38.82 -6.60 28.22
CA GLN A 216 -40.14 -6.04 27.89
C GLN A 216 -41.30 -6.80 28.56
N LEU A 217 -41.09 -8.04 29.00
CA LEU A 217 -42.10 -8.83 29.70
C LEU A 217 -42.22 -8.48 31.19
N TYR A 218 -41.53 -7.45 31.67
CA TYR A 218 -41.54 -7.09 33.08
C TYR A 218 -42.95 -6.90 33.63
N LYS A 219 -43.15 -7.27 34.89
CA LYS A 219 -44.38 -6.99 35.63
C LYS A 219 -44.08 -6.15 36.84
N THR A 220 -44.95 -5.18 37.08
CA THR A 220 -44.91 -4.34 38.27
C THR A 220 -45.98 -4.84 39.21
N ILE A 221 -45.57 -5.24 40.41
CA ILE A 221 -46.46 -5.71 41.46
C ILE A 221 -46.39 -4.74 42.64
N SER A 222 -47.44 -4.71 43.45
CA SER A 222 -47.49 -3.88 44.66
C SER A 222 -47.91 -4.75 45.82
N ILE A 223 -47.16 -4.67 46.91
CA ILE A 223 -47.40 -5.44 48.13
C ILE A 223 -47.66 -4.45 49.25
N ARG A 224 -48.78 -4.61 49.94
CA ARG A 224 -49.15 -3.78 51.09
C ARG A 224 -48.84 -4.52 52.39
N VAL A 225 -48.05 -3.91 53.25
CA VAL A 225 -47.85 -4.34 54.63
C VAL A 225 -48.80 -3.54 55.51
N LYS A 226 -49.63 -4.23 56.30
CA LYS A 226 -50.51 -3.64 57.32
C LYS A 226 -49.98 -3.95 58.72
N CYS A 227 -50.32 -3.11 59.70
CA CYS A 227 -50.08 -3.43 61.09
C CYS A 227 -50.85 -4.69 61.52
N ALA A 228 -50.25 -5.48 62.42
CA ALA A 228 -50.93 -6.62 63.03
C ALA A 228 -52.13 -6.12 63.85
N GLY A 229 -53.34 -6.37 63.33
CA GLY A 229 -54.56 -6.08 64.07
C GLY A 229 -54.66 -6.98 65.31
N ILE A 230 -54.95 -6.39 66.45
CA ILE A 230 -55.35 -7.16 67.64
C ILE A 230 -56.77 -7.67 67.37
N SER A 231 -56.91 -8.97 67.13
CA SER A 231 -58.23 -9.61 67.19
C SER A 231 -58.60 -9.79 68.65
N LEU A 232 -59.59 -9.02 69.14
CA LEU A 232 -60.22 -9.28 70.42
C LEU A 232 -61.03 -10.58 70.27
N VAL A 233 -60.44 -11.70 70.70
CA VAL A 233 -61.17 -12.96 70.79
C VAL A 233 -62.14 -12.84 71.95
N ASN A 234 -63.43 -12.74 71.63
CA ASN A 234 -64.50 -12.57 72.62
C ASN A 234 -64.85 -13.90 73.31
N ASN A 235 -63.83 -14.58 73.83
CA ASN A 235 -63.98 -15.84 74.54
C ASN A 235 -63.61 -15.60 76.01
N ARG A 236 -64.57 -15.85 76.92
CA ARG A 236 -64.51 -15.52 78.36
C ARG A 236 -63.51 -16.35 79.18
N ASN A 237 -62.47 -16.89 78.53
CA ASN A 237 -61.49 -17.80 79.13
C ASN A 237 -60.04 -17.44 78.73
N THR A 238 -59.79 -16.22 78.23
CA THR A 238 -58.45 -15.79 77.82
C THR A 238 -57.90 -14.70 78.74
N ALA A 239 -56.69 -14.90 79.26
CA ALA A 239 -55.93 -13.90 80.00
C ALA A 239 -55.15 -13.00 79.02
N MET A 240 -55.23 -11.68 79.19
CA MET A 240 -54.40 -10.73 78.44
C MET A 240 -53.32 -10.16 79.38
N ILE A 241 -52.06 -10.22 78.95
CA ILE A 241 -50.95 -9.59 79.69
C ILE A 241 -50.92 -8.11 79.32
N LEU A 242 -51.13 -7.24 80.30
CA LEU A 242 -51.03 -5.79 80.15
C LEU A 242 -49.55 -5.37 80.17
N SER A 243 -49.22 -4.26 79.52
CA SER A 243 -47.85 -3.74 79.48
C SER A 243 -47.29 -3.36 80.86
N SER A 244 -48.14 -3.30 81.89
CA SER A 244 -47.76 -3.12 83.29
C SER A 244 -47.31 -4.43 83.98
N GLY A 245 -47.26 -5.55 83.26
CA GLY A 245 -46.97 -6.87 83.82
C GLY A 245 -48.14 -7.52 84.57
N ASN A 246 -49.34 -6.93 84.51
CA ASN A 246 -50.53 -7.46 85.16
C ASN A 246 -51.35 -8.32 84.20
N PHE A 247 -51.94 -9.39 84.71
CA PHE A 247 -52.89 -10.21 83.95
C PHE A 247 -54.28 -9.61 84.08
N LEU A 248 -54.93 -9.31 82.95
CA LEU A 248 -56.36 -9.06 82.89
C LEU A 248 -57.05 -10.38 82.56
N LEU A 249 -57.77 -10.94 83.53
CA LEU A 249 -58.65 -12.10 83.35
C LEU A 249 -60.06 -11.57 83.11
N ASN A 250 -60.70 -11.98 82.01
CA ASN A 250 -62.05 -11.58 81.62
C ASN A 250 -63.03 -12.73 81.81
#